data_AF-A0AAW9PUV6-F1
#
_entry.id   AF-A0AAW9PUV6-F1
#
_cell.length_a   1.000
_cell.length_b   1.000
_cell.length_c   1.000
_cell.angle_alpha   90.00
_cell.angle_beta   90.00
_cell.angle_gamma   90.00
#
_symmetry.space_group_name_H-M   'P 1'
#
loop_
_entity.id
_entity.type
_entity.pdbx_description
1 polymer ?
#
loop_
_entity_poly.entity_id
_entity_poly.type
_entity_poly.pdbx_seq_one_letter_code
_entity_poly.pdbx_strand_id
1 'polypeptide(L)'
;MEKVICSLCHGRGGDVIITCSNCNGSGYDPQDDKPFAQCHTCYGEGEENADVCPRCGGDGYYYVDEEEEEEEEEEEEDEDEDEGEDEGEDEEGL
;
A
#
# COMPACT_ATOMS: atom_id res chain seq x y z
N MET A 1 -1.63 17.98 19.30
CA MET A 1 -2.80 17.73 18.40
C MET A 1 -2.82 18.77 17.30
N GLU A 2 -2.17 18.45 16.19
CA GLU A 2 -2.17 19.27 14.98
C GLU A 2 -3.36 18.91 14.09
N LYS A 3 -4.02 19.92 13.50
CA LYS A 3 -5.07 19.71 12.50
C LYS A 3 -4.44 19.57 11.11
N VAL A 4 -4.53 18.37 10.52
CA VAL A 4 -4.03 18.09 9.17
C VAL A 4 -5.18 18.03 8.19
N ILE A 5 -5.10 18.80 7.10
CA ILE A 5 -6.10 18.75 6.02
C ILE A 5 -5.99 17.41 5.29
N CYS A 6 -7.13 16.74 5.09
CA CYS A 6 -7.17 15.44 4.42
C CYS A 6 -6.71 15.60 2.97
N SER A 7 -5.59 14.95 2.64
CA SER A 7 -5.00 15.00 1.30
C SER A 7 -5.79 14.21 0.25
N LEU A 8 -6.62 13.24 0.66
CA LEU A 8 -7.44 12.46 -0.26
C LEU A 8 -8.62 13.28 -0.82
N CYS A 9 -9.35 13.99 0.04
CA CYS A 9 -10.48 14.83 -0.37
C CYS A 9 -10.14 16.31 -0.50
N HIS A 10 -8.89 16.70 -0.25
CA HIS A 10 -8.43 18.09 -0.22
C HIS A 10 -9.33 19.02 0.60
N GLY A 11 -9.76 18.56 1.78
CA GLY A 11 -10.63 19.34 2.66
C GLY A 11 -12.13 19.31 2.35
N ARG A 12 -12.58 18.61 1.29
CA ARG A 12 -14.02 18.54 0.95
C ARG A 12 -14.84 17.63 1.86
N GLY A 13 -14.24 16.56 2.36
CA GLY A 13 -14.93 15.54 3.17
C GLY A 13 -15.67 14.47 2.37
N GLY A 14 -15.88 14.65 1.07
CA GLY A 14 -16.64 13.74 0.22
C GLY A 14 -16.35 13.92 -1.26
N ASP A 15 -17.17 13.30 -2.10
CA ASP A 15 -17.06 13.34 -3.58
C ASP A 15 -15.65 12.98 -4.07
N VAL A 16 -15.13 11.86 -3.57
CA VAL A 16 -13.79 11.36 -3.93
C VAL A 16 -13.90 10.07 -4.72
N ILE A 17 -13.02 9.94 -5.72
CA ILE A 17 -12.80 8.67 -6.41
C ILE A 17 -11.86 7.84 -5.54
N ILE A 18 -12.29 6.63 -5.19
CA ILE A 18 -11.50 5.68 -4.40
C ILE A 18 -11.43 4.34 -5.11
N THR A 19 -10.46 3.52 -4.73
CA THR A 19 -10.46 2.10 -5.08
C THR A 19 -11.74 1.45 -4.59
N CYS A 20 -12.40 0.69 -5.45
CA CYS A 20 -13.67 0.06 -5.12
C CYS A 20 -13.54 -0.85 -3.90
N SER A 21 -14.33 -0.57 -2.87
CA SER A 21 -14.33 -1.25 -1.59
C SER A 21 -14.78 -2.72 -1.66
N ASN A 22 -15.55 -3.08 -2.69
CA ASN A 22 -16.02 -4.45 -2.89
C ASN A 22 -14.94 -5.33 -3.55
N CYS A 23 -14.38 -4.89 -4.68
CA CYS A 23 -13.44 -5.69 -5.47
C CYS A 23 -11.96 -5.35 -5.24
N ASN A 24 -11.66 -4.38 -4.38
CA ASN A 24 -10.31 -3.90 -4.06
C ASN A 24 -9.49 -3.53 -5.31
N GLY A 25 -10.14 -2.91 -6.30
CA GLY A 25 -9.48 -2.47 -7.54
C GLY A 25 -9.37 -3.54 -8.62
N SER A 26 -9.76 -4.78 -8.35
CA SER A 26 -9.65 -5.85 -9.36
C SER A 26 -10.64 -5.71 -10.52
N GLY A 27 -11.78 -5.06 -10.29
CA GLY A 27 -12.91 -5.01 -11.23
C GLY A 27 -13.73 -6.30 -11.30
N TYR A 28 -13.34 -7.36 -10.60
CA TYR A 28 -14.04 -8.65 -10.59
C TYR A 28 -14.87 -8.83 -9.32
N ASP A 29 -16.00 -9.53 -9.43
CA ASP A 29 -16.86 -9.84 -8.28
C ASP A 29 -16.22 -10.96 -7.43
N PRO A 30 -15.81 -10.69 -6.17
CA PRO A 30 -15.20 -11.70 -5.32
C PRO A 30 -16.21 -12.73 -4.78
N GLN A 31 -17.52 -12.49 -4.95
CA GLN A 31 -18.60 -13.35 -4.49
C GLN A 31 -19.16 -14.26 -5.60
N ASP A 32 -18.76 -14.07 -6.86
CA ASP A 32 -19.16 -14.95 -7.98
C ASP A 32 -18.00 -15.88 -8.36
N ASP A 33 -18.28 -17.18 -8.40
CA ASP A 33 -17.31 -18.21 -8.79
C ASP A 33 -16.87 -18.10 -10.27
N LYS A 34 -17.54 -17.27 -11.08
CA LYS A 34 -17.16 -17.05 -12.47
C LYS A 34 -15.99 -16.05 -12.54
N PRO A 35 -14.84 -16.45 -13.09
CA PRO A 35 -13.61 -15.63 -13.11
C PRO A 35 -13.70 -14.34 -13.94
N PHE A 36 -14.78 -14.16 -14.70
CA PHE A 36 -15.03 -12.98 -15.53
C PHE A 36 -16.28 -12.20 -15.09
N ALA A 37 -16.85 -12.54 -13.92
CA ALA A 37 -17.92 -11.75 -13.34
C ALA A 37 -17.37 -10.39 -12.96
N GLN A 38 -17.99 -9.33 -13.49
CA GLN A 38 -17.63 -7.96 -13.16
C GLN A 38 -18.21 -7.59 -11.80
N CYS A 39 -17.44 -6.85 -11.00
CA CYS A 39 -17.90 -6.31 -9.74
C CYS A 39 -19.17 -5.48 -9.94
N HIS A 40 -20.22 -5.78 -9.19
CA HIS A 40 -21.50 -5.08 -9.31
C HIS A 40 -21.48 -3.65 -8.75
N THR A 41 -20.51 -3.31 -7.92
CA THR A 41 -20.40 -1.96 -7.33
C THR A 41 -19.72 -0.98 -8.28
N CYS A 42 -18.57 -1.35 -8.85
CA CYS A 42 -17.81 -0.50 -9.78
C CYS A 42 -18.01 -0.87 -11.26
N TYR A 43 -18.87 -1.86 -11.55
CA TYR A 43 -19.15 -2.33 -12.91
C TYR A 43 -17.89 -2.66 -13.73
N GLY A 44 -16.87 -3.22 -13.08
CA GLY A 44 -15.62 -3.59 -13.73
C GLY A 44 -14.54 -2.50 -13.79
N GLU A 45 -14.82 -1.28 -13.34
CA GLU A 45 -13.84 -0.17 -13.43
C GLU A 45 -12.73 -0.27 -12.37
N GLY A 46 -13.00 -0.93 -11.25
CA GLY A 46 -12.05 -1.03 -10.11
C GLY A 46 -12.03 0.20 -9.20
N GLU A 47 -12.68 1.29 -9.60
CA GLU A 47 -12.84 2.52 -8.80
C GLU A 47 -14.31 2.84 -8.58
N GLU A 48 -14.62 3.58 -7.52
CA GLU A 48 -15.98 4.04 -7.22
C GLU A 48 -15.97 5.46 -6.66
N ASN A 49 -17.10 6.16 -6.81
CA ASN A 49 -17.29 7.46 -6.20
C ASN A 49 -17.84 7.26 -4.78
N ALA A 50 -17.10 7.74 -3.79
CA ALA A 50 -17.52 7.72 -2.41
C ALA A 50 -18.06 9.10 -2.01
N ASP A 51 -19.31 9.12 -1.55
CA ASP A 51 -19.98 10.33 -1.02
C ASP A 51 -19.27 10.86 0.23
N VAL A 52 -18.69 9.96 1.03
CA VAL A 52 -17.95 10.27 2.25
C VAL A 52 -16.51 9.80 2.07
N CYS A 53 -15.55 10.70 2.30
CA CYS A 53 -14.14 10.38 2.20
C CYS A 53 -13.75 9.38 3.30
N PRO A 54 -13.31 8.16 2.95
CA PRO A 54 -13.02 7.12 3.95
C PRO A 54 -11.82 7.45 4.83
N ARG A 55 -10.93 8.35 4.37
CA ARG A 55 -9.73 8.75 5.12
C ARG A 55 -10.03 9.68 6.29
N CYS A 56 -10.98 10.60 6.13
CA CYS A 56 -11.32 11.60 7.15
C CYS A 56 -12.75 11.47 7.69
N GLY A 57 -13.48 10.43 7.29
CA GLY A 57 -14.85 10.17 7.78
C GLY A 57 -15.88 11.24 7.42
N GLY A 58 -15.57 12.17 6.50
CA GLY A 58 -16.48 13.28 6.16
C GLY A 58 -16.02 14.67 6.59
N ASP A 59 -15.06 14.77 7.51
CA ASP A 59 -14.73 16.06 8.14
C ASP A 59 -13.81 16.95 7.29
N GLY A 60 -13.12 16.36 6.31
CA GLY A 60 -12.14 17.06 5.49
C GLY A 60 -10.77 17.24 6.16
N TYR A 61 -10.61 16.82 7.41
CA TYR A 61 -9.36 16.89 8.17
C TYR A 61 -9.31 15.81 9.25
N TYR A 62 -8.15 15.60 9.86
CA TYR A 62 -7.97 14.74 11.04
C TYR A 62 -6.94 15.37 11.98
N TYR A 63 -6.90 14.91 13.23
CA TYR A 63 -5.92 15.36 14.23
C TYR A 63 -4.81 14.32 14.36
N VAL A 64 -3.56 14.77 14.39
CA VAL A 64 -2.39 13.95 14.72
C VAL A 64 -1.78 14.44 16.03
N ASP A 65 -1.37 13.51 16.88
CA ASP A 65 -0.55 13.82 18.04
C ASP A 65 0.91 13.92 17.61
N GLU A 66 1.64 14.87 18.19
CA GLU A 66 2.99 15.27 17.75
C GLU A 66 4.10 14.35 18.30
N GLU A 67 3.76 13.22 18.91
CA GLU A 67 4.70 12.38 19.66
C GLU A 67 4.63 10.92 19.19
N GLU A 68 5.46 10.57 18.20
CA GLU A 68 5.99 9.21 17.97
C GLU A 68 7.16 9.31 16.95
N GLU A 69 8.21 10.05 17.33
CA GLU A 69 9.56 9.81 16.81
C GLU A 69 10.21 8.78 17.74
N GLU A 70 9.79 7.52 17.68
CA GLU A 70 10.57 6.43 18.30
C GLU A 70 11.70 6.08 17.34
N GLU A 71 12.90 6.53 17.71
CA GLU A 71 14.18 6.29 17.05
C GLU A 71 14.39 4.77 16.86
N GLU A 72 14.30 4.27 15.63
CA GLU A 72 14.79 2.93 15.30
C GLU A 72 16.32 2.96 15.36
N GLU A 73 16.90 2.51 16.47
CA GLU A 73 18.34 2.34 16.63
C GLU A 73 18.84 1.30 15.61
N GLU A 74 19.59 1.75 14.60
CA GLU A 74 20.22 0.90 13.59
C GLU A 74 21.33 0.06 14.23
N GLU A 75 21.08 -1.24 14.42
CA GLU A 75 22.12 -2.19 14.83
C GLU A 75 22.95 -2.58 13.61
N GLU A 76 24.03 -1.84 13.39
CA GLU A 76 25.10 -2.12 12.43
C GLU A 76 25.86 -3.38 12.89
N GLU A 77 25.50 -4.55 12.36
CA GLU A 77 26.32 -5.76 12.48
C GLU A 77 27.40 -5.75 11.38
N ASP A 78 28.54 -5.14 11.71
CA ASP A 78 29.82 -5.27 11.00
C ASP A 78 30.26 -6.76 10.98
N GLU A 79 30.14 -7.43 9.84
CA GLU A 79 30.87 -8.68 9.55
C GLU A 79 31.83 -8.48 8.37
N ASP A 80 32.90 -7.73 8.61
CA ASP A 80 34.15 -7.82 7.86
C ASP A 80 35.00 -8.97 8.44
N GLU A 81 35.25 -10.03 7.66
CA GLU A 81 36.50 -10.82 7.64
C GLU A 81 36.38 -11.88 6.50
N ASP A 82 36.86 -11.64 5.28
CA ASP A 82 38.26 -11.59 4.81
C ASP A 82 38.83 -12.98 4.41
N GLU A 83 39.30 -12.98 3.16
CA GLU A 83 40.23 -13.85 2.40
C GLU A 83 39.97 -15.33 2.10
N GLY A 84 40.16 -15.65 0.82
CA GLY A 84 40.46 -16.99 0.35
C GLY A 84 40.40 -17.13 -1.16
N GLU A 85 41.28 -16.45 -1.90
CA GLU A 85 41.64 -16.83 -3.26
C GLU A 85 42.26 -18.24 -3.24
N ASP A 86 41.83 -19.16 -4.11
CA ASP A 86 42.70 -20.23 -4.59
C ASP A 86 42.35 -20.59 -6.04
N GLU A 87 43.39 -20.54 -6.86
CA GLU A 87 43.39 -20.67 -8.30
C GLU A 87 43.80 -22.10 -8.70
N GLY A 88 43.21 -22.63 -9.80
CA GLY A 88 43.75 -23.78 -10.55
C GLY A 88 43.34 -25.17 -10.03
N GLU A 89 43.36 -26.27 -10.79
CA GLU A 89 43.76 -26.57 -12.16
C GLU A 89 42.93 -27.78 -12.66
N ASP A 90 43.02 -28.04 -13.96
CA ASP A 90 42.40 -29.06 -14.81
C ASP A 90 42.33 -30.52 -14.27
N GLU A 91 41.27 -31.27 -14.62
CA GLU A 91 41.39 -32.62 -15.22
C GLU A 91 40.08 -33.20 -15.83
N GLU A 92 40.13 -33.32 -17.16
CA GLU A 92 39.62 -34.34 -18.11
C GLU A 92 38.35 -35.19 -17.83
N GLY A 93 37.44 -35.25 -18.82
CA GLY A 93 36.42 -36.31 -18.86
C GLY A 93 35.43 -36.31 -20.04
N LEU A 94 35.83 -37.01 -21.12
CA LEU A 94 35.04 -37.63 -22.21
C LEU A 94 34.66 -36.81 -23.46
#